data_AF-A0A353HAL4-F1
#
_entry.id   AF-A0A353HAL4-F1
#
_cell.length_a   1.000
_cell.length_b   1.000
_cell.length_c   1.000
_cell.angle_alpha   90.00
_cell.angle_beta   90.00
_cell.angle_gamma   90.00
#
_symmetry.space_group_name_H-M   'P 1'
#
loop_
_entity.id
_entity.type
_entity.pdbx_description
1 polymer ?
#
loop_
_entity_poly.entity_id
_entity_poly.type
_entity_poly.pdbx_seq_one_letter_code
_entity_poly.pdbx_strand_id
1 'polypeptide(L)'
;MKVCKFGGTSMATPQSIRQVADIIKSDKERRFIIVSAAGKRFKEDIKVTDILYGCFYAVRDTGTCAKAFAPIKERYAEIVKELNVDLDVQDFFDSIEQEIDKECSLDFTLSRGEYISAVIMSKVLGYNFVDSADMIRFASNGNLNAEYTNDMVSIELENLENAVIPGFYGKDVYGKIKTFSRGGSDITGSIIARGVKADVYENWTDVSGFLACDPRIVNNPVSISQLTYAE
;
A
#
# COMPACT_ATOMS: atom_id res chain seq x y z
N MET A 1 4.94 -0.77 -20.90
CA MET A 1 5.20 -0.54 -19.46
C MET A 1 3.93 -0.74 -18.64
N LYS A 2 4.04 -1.40 -17.48
CA LYS A 2 2.91 -1.77 -16.62
C LYS A 2 3.04 -1.21 -15.21
N VAL A 3 1.89 -0.88 -14.64
CA VAL A 3 1.71 -0.57 -13.23
C VAL A 3 0.94 -1.70 -12.57
N CYS A 4 1.39 -2.16 -11.41
CA CYS A 4 0.76 -3.26 -10.71
C CYS A 4 0.37 -2.80 -9.30
N LYS A 5 -0.87 -3.07 -8.89
CA LYS A 5 -1.29 -2.90 -7.50
C LYS A 5 -1.55 -4.26 -6.86
N PHE A 6 -1.07 -4.44 -5.64
CA PHE A 6 -1.29 -5.65 -4.84
C PHE A 6 -2.07 -5.31 -3.56
N GLY A 7 -3.17 -6.05 -3.34
CA GLY A 7 -4.02 -5.89 -2.17
C GLY A 7 -3.41 -6.42 -0.88
N GLY A 8 -4.08 -6.16 0.25
CA GLY A 8 -3.55 -6.54 1.57
C GLY A 8 -3.40 -8.05 1.76
N THR A 9 -4.24 -8.89 1.15
CA THR A 9 -4.08 -10.35 1.20
C THR A 9 -2.79 -10.81 0.52
N SER A 10 -2.39 -10.17 -0.57
CA SER A 10 -1.12 -10.41 -1.26
C SER A 10 0.10 -10.02 -0.40
N MET A 11 -0.08 -9.10 0.54
CA MET A 11 0.96 -8.62 1.46
C MET A 11 0.86 -9.24 2.86
N ALA A 12 0.04 -10.28 3.05
CA ALA A 12 -0.30 -10.75 4.40
C ALA A 12 0.79 -11.59 5.08
N THR A 13 1.52 -12.43 4.33
CA THR A 13 2.49 -13.40 4.85
C THR A 13 3.80 -13.38 4.04
N PRO A 14 4.90 -13.95 4.58
CA PRO A 14 6.14 -14.11 3.80
C PRO A 14 5.90 -14.87 2.50
N GLN A 15 5.06 -15.91 2.53
CA GLN A 15 4.74 -16.69 1.34
C GLN A 15 3.98 -15.89 0.28
N SER A 16 2.99 -15.10 0.67
CA SER A 16 2.25 -14.27 -0.29
C SER A 16 3.16 -13.19 -0.90
N ILE A 17 4.04 -12.59 -0.09
CA ILE A 17 5.01 -11.60 -0.57
C ILE A 17 6.00 -12.22 -1.56
N ARG A 18 6.49 -13.45 -1.33
CA ARG A 18 7.29 -14.19 -2.32
C ARG A 18 6.56 -14.38 -3.65
N GLN A 19 5.30 -14.80 -3.60
CA GLN A 19 4.47 -14.97 -4.81
C GLN A 19 4.29 -13.64 -5.56
N VAL A 20 4.07 -12.54 -4.85
CA VAL A 20 4.00 -11.20 -5.46
C VAL A 20 5.33 -10.86 -6.14
N ALA A 21 6.47 -11.12 -5.48
CA ALA A 21 7.78 -10.87 -6.06
C ALA A 21 8.02 -11.69 -7.33
N ASP A 22 7.60 -12.96 -7.34
CA ASP A 22 7.69 -13.84 -8.51
C ASP A 22 6.81 -13.34 -9.66
N ILE A 23 5.57 -12.91 -9.37
CA ILE A 23 4.69 -12.29 -10.36
C ILE A 23 5.37 -11.07 -10.98
N ILE A 24 5.90 -10.16 -10.16
CA ILE A 24 6.55 -8.94 -10.65
C ILE A 24 7.77 -9.30 -11.51
N LYS A 25 8.65 -10.17 -11.02
CA LYS A 25 9.89 -10.55 -11.73
C LYS A 25 9.65 -11.41 -12.97
N SER A 26 8.49 -12.04 -13.12
CA SER A 26 8.13 -12.81 -14.32
C SER A 26 7.92 -11.94 -15.57
N ASP A 27 7.73 -10.63 -15.41
CA ASP A 27 7.53 -9.70 -16.52
C ASP A 27 8.24 -8.37 -16.24
N LYS A 28 9.33 -8.12 -16.98
CA LYS A 28 10.13 -6.89 -16.87
C LYS A 28 9.36 -5.59 -17.15
N GLU A 29 8.18 -5.66 -17.75
CA GLU A 29 7.36 -4.47 -17.95
C GLU A 29 6.68 -3.98 -16.66
N ARG A 30 6.60 -4.81 -15.61
CA ARG A 30 6.02 -4.48 -14.29
C ARG A 30 6.98 -3.62 -13.47
N ARG A 31 7.02 -2.33 -13.80
CA ARG A 31 8.04 -1.39 -13.31
C ARG A 31 7.62 -0.66 -12.04
N PHE A 32 6.35 -0.27 -11.92
CA PHE A 32 5.86 0.51 -10.78
C PHE A 32 4.81 -0.27 -9.98
N ILE A 33 5.10 -0.48 -8.70
CA ILE A 33 4.40 -1.41 -7.83
C ILE A 33 3.74 -0.64 -6.69
N ILE A 34 2.42 -0.76 -6.57
CA ILE A 34 1.65 -0.18 -5.47
C ILE A 34 1.27 -1.30 -4.52
N VAL A 35 1.53 -1.14 -3.22
CA VAL A 35 1.18 -2.15 -2.22
C VAL A 35 0.29 -1.57 -1.13
N SER A 36 -0.71 -2.36 -0.72
CA SER A 36 -1.49 -2.08 0.48
C SER A 36 -0.76 -2.51 1.76
N ALA A 37 -1.28 -2.11 2.91
CA ALA A 37 -0.89 -2.69 4.19
C ALA A 37 -1.16 -4.20 4.24
N ALA A 38 -0.35 -4.94 5.00
CA ALA A 38 -0.57 -6.36 5.24
C ALA A 38 -1.99 -6.65 5.78
N GLY A 39 -2.73 -7.51 5.06
CA GLY A 39 -4.10 -7.89 5.35
C GLY A 39 -4.21 -8.89 6.49
N LYS A 40 -5.27 -9.71 6.51
CA LYS A 40 -5.38 -10.82 7.46
C LYS A 40 -4.59 -12.03 6.97
N ARG A 41 -3.86 -12.73 7.85
CA ARG A 41 -3.18 -14.00 7.51
C ARG A 41 -4.16 -15.17 7.42
N PHE A 42 -5.19 -15.14 8.25
CA PHE A 42 -6.30 -16.09 8.30
C PHE A 42 -7.57 -15.36 8.79
N LYS A 43 -8.74 -15.99 8.72
CA LYS A 43 -10.05 -15.32 8.88
C LYS A 43 -10.20 -14.56 10.21
N GLU A 44 -9.71 -15.14 11.30
CA GLU A 44 -9.78 -14.61 12.67
C GLU A 44 -8.66 -13.63 13.02
N ASP A 45 -7.68 -13.42 12.13
CA ASP A 45 -6.57 -12.48 12.33
C ASP A 45 -7.04 -11.02 12.31
N ILE A 46 -6.24 -10.12 12.87
CA ILE A 46 -6.51 -8.69 12.92
C ILE A 46 -5.76 -8.01 11.76
N LYS A 47 -6.40 -7.08 11.06
CA LYS A 47 -5.73 -6.30 10.01
C LYS A 47 -4.74 -5.32 10.65
N VAL A 48 -3.60 -5.10 10.00
CA VAL A 48 -2.61 -4.10 10.47
C VAL A 48 -3.25 -2.71 10.65
N THR A 49 -4.11 -2.29 9.72
CA THR A 49 -4.83 -1.02 9.82
C THR A 49 -5.69 -0.90 11.07
N ASP A 50 -6.35 -1.98 11.50
CA ASP A 50 -7.18 -2.00 12.71
C ASP A 50 -6.31 -1.87 13.97
N ILE A 51 -5.11 -2.48 13.98
CA ILE A 51 -4.14 -2.33 15.06
C ILE A 51 -3.61 -0.88 15.12
N LEU A 52 -3.39 -0.25 13.95
CA LEU A 52 -2.96 1.15 13.86
C LEU A 52 -4.02 2.13 14.39
N TYR A 53 -5.32 1.85 14.21
CA TYR A 53 -6.37 2.61 14.92
C TYR A 53 -6.18 2.53 16.44
N GLY A 54 -5.90 1.33 16.96
CA GLY A 54 -5.58 1.12 18.38
C GLY A 54 -4.35 1.92 18.83
N CYS A 55 -3.31 1.99 17.99
CA CYS A 55 -2.12 2.79 18.24
C CYS A 55 -2.47 4.27 18.40
N PHE A 56 -3.25 4.84 17.48
CA PHE A 56 -3.67 6.24 17.56
C PHE A 56 -4.42 6.56 18.86
N TYR A 57 -5.37 5.70 19.26
CA TYR A 57 -6.08 5.89 20.53
C TYR A 57 -5.15 5.73 21.74
N ALA A 58 -4.19 4.80 21.70
CA ALA A 58 -3.20 4.64 22.77
C ALA A 58 -2.31 5.89 22.93
N VAL A 59 -1.86 6.52 21.84
CA VAL A 59 -1.13 7.80 21.91
C VAL A 59 -2.01 8.88 22.54
N ARG A 60 -3.26 9.02 22.09
CA ARG A 60 -4.18 10.03 22.62
C ARG A 60 -4.42 9.86 24.13
N ASP A 61 -4.52 8.62 24.60
CA ASP A 61 -4.91 8.32 25.97
C ASP A 61 -3.71 8.24 26.93
N THR A 62 -2.53 7.84 26.45
CA THR A 62 -1.36 7.53 27.29
C THR A 62 -0.06 8.24 26.87
N GLY A 63 -0.07 8.94 25.73
CA GLY A 63 1.10 9.60 25.15
C GLY A 63 2.02 8.69 24.34
N THR A 64 1.74 7.38 24.27
CA THR A 64 2.55 6.43 23.50
C THR A 64 1.75 5.27 22.92
N CYS A 65 2.15 4.78 21.74
CA CYS A 65 1.59 3.59 21.12
C CYS A 65 2.38 2.30 21.38
N ALA A 66 3.50 2.32 22.10
CA ALA A 66 4.44 1.19 22.21
C ALA A 66 3.77 -0.19 22.41
N LYS A 67 2.85 -0.28 23.40
CA LYS A 67 2.12 -1.53 23.69
C LYS A 67 1.16 -1.94 22.57
N ALA A 68 0.49 -0.97 21.95
CA ALA A 68 -0.44 -1.21 20.86
C ALA A 68 0.27 -1.51 19.52
N PHE A 69 1.50 -1.01 19.36
CA PHE A 69 2.33 -1.19 18.17
C PHE A 69 3.13 -2.49 18.17
N ALA A 70 3.42 -3.05 19.35
CA ALA A 70 4.17 -4.30 19.50
C ALA A 70 3.69 -5.46 18.59
N PRO A 71 2.38 -5.74 18.43
CA PRO A 71 1.92 -6.79 17.51
C PRO A 71 2.26 -6.53 16.04
N ILE A 72 2.34 -5.26 15.62
CA ILE A 72 2.76 -4.88 14.26
C ILE A 72 4.26 -5.15 14.10
N LYS A 73 5.06 -4.75 15.10
CA LYS A 73 6.52 -4.99 15.12
C LYS A 73 6.83 -6.48 15.06
N GLU A 74 6.17 -7.31 15.87
CA GLU A 74 6.33 -8.77 15.86
C GLU A 74 5.99 -9.37 14.49
N ARG A 75 4.84 -8.98 13.93
CA ARG A 75 4.38 -9.47 12.64
C ARG A 75 5.35 -9.16 11.50
N TYR A 76 5.85 -7.93 11.41
CA TYR A 76 6.78 -7.57 10.35
C TYR A 76 8.20 -8.05 10.61
N ALA A 77 8.62 -8.22 11.86
CA ALA A 77 9.90 -8.86 12.19
C ALA A 77 9.95 -10.31 11.68
N GLU A 78 8.85 -11.06 11.81
CA GLU A 78 8.70 -12.39 11.21
C GLU A 78 8.85 -12.34 9.68
N ILE A 79 8.17 -11.38 9.03
CA ILE A 79 8.26 -11.18 7.57
C ILE A 79 9.67 -10.87 7.11
N VAL A 80 10.33 -9.89 7.74
CA VAL A 80 11.69 -9.46 7.38
C VAL A 80 12.67 -10.63 7.53
N LYS A 81 12.55 -11.38 8.63
CA LYS A 81 13.39 -12.55 8.90
C LYS A 81 13.18 -13.65 7.86
N GLU A 82 11.94 -14.06 7.59
CA GLU A 82 11.66 -15.15 6.66
C GLU A 82 11.98 -14.83 5.19
N LEU A 83 11.95 -13.55 4.83
CA LEU A 83 12.30 -13.07 3.49
C LEU A 83 13.79 -12.71 3.36
N ASN A 84 14.57 -12.81 4.44
CA ASN A 84 15.97 -12.36 4.50
C ASN A 84 16.14 -10.92 3.98
N VAL A 85 15.25 -10.03 4.39
CA VAL A 85 15.30 -8.62 4.01
C VAL A 85 16.36 -7.90 4.83
N ASP A 86 17.28 -7.22 4.15
CA ASP A 86 18.32 -6.40 4.78
C ASP A 86 17.72 -5.11 5.37
N LEU A 87 17.26 -5.18 6.61
CA LEU A 87 16.63 -4.09 7.35
C LEU A 87 16.96 -4.25 8.84
N ASP A 88 17.41 -3.16 9.46
CA ASP A 88 17.47 -3.09 10.93
C ASP A 88 16.04 -2.96 11.47
N VAL A 89 15.47 -4.10 11.84
CA VAL A 89 14.09 -4.18 12.35
C VAL A 89 13.93 -3.33 13.60
N GLN A 90 14.91 -3.30 14.49
CA GLN A 90 14.74 -2.60 15.76
C GLN A 90 14.68 -1.10 15.51
N ASP A 91 15.71 -0.53 14.87
CA ASP A 91 15.79 0.91 14.62
C ASP A 91 14.64 1.39 13.73
N PHE A 92 14.27 0.61 12.70
CA PHE A 92 13.19 0.97 11.79
C PHE A 92 11.82 1.05 12.46
N PHE A 93 11.48 0.07 13.32
CA PHE A 93 10.18 0.09 14.00
C PHE A 93 10.16 1.08 15.17
N ASP A 94 11.29 1.27 15.86
CA ASP A 94 11.39 2.26 16.94
C ASP A 94 11.25 3.70 16.40
N SER A 95 11.78 3.99 15.21
CA SER A 95 11.59 5.30 14.58
C SER A 95 10.13 5.54 14.19
N ILE A 96 9.44 4.54 13.65
CA ILE A 96 8.02 4.66 13.28
C ILE A 96 7.15 4.85 14.52
N GLU A 97 7.42 4.12 15.60
CA GLU A 97 6.72 4.28 16.88
C GLU A 97 6.87 5.71 17.41
N GLN A 98 8.10 6.24 17.44
CA GLN A 98 8.37 7.62 17.86
C GLN A 98 7.68 8.66 16.97
N GLU A 99 7.63 8.44 15.66
CA GLU A 99 6.90 9.33 14.75
C GLU A 99 5.39 9.28 14.98
N ILE A 100 4.81 8.11 15.25
CA ILE A 100 3.38 7.97 15.58
C ILE A 100 3.07 8.75 16.87
N ASP A 101 3.89 8.58 17.90
CA ASP A 101 3.75 9.27 19.19
C ASP A 101 3.85 10.80 19.01
N LYS A 102 4.83 11.25 18.21
CA LYS A 102 5.09 12.67 17.94
C LYS A 102 4.00 13.33 17.11
N GLU A 103 3.58 12.72 16.00
CA GLU A 103 2.59 13.32 15.11
C GLU A 103 1.19 13.26 15.70
N CYS A 104 0.88 12.24 16.50
CA CYS A 104 -0.43 12.04 17.15
C CYS A 104 -1.61 12.31 16.18
N SER A 105 -1.46 11.84 14.93
CA SER A 105 -2.39 12.06 13.84
C SER A 105 -2.94 10.73 13.35
N LEU A 106 -4.26 10.65 13.20
CA LEU A 106 -4.92 9.45 12.69
C LEU A 106 -4.44 9.13 11.26
N ASP A 107 -4.45 10.14 10.38
CA ASP A 107 -4.02 9.99 8.99
C ASP A 107 -2.56 9.49 8.91
N PHE A 108 -1.67 10.08 9.72
CA PHE A 108 -0.28 9.65 9.80
C PHE A 108 -0.18 8.19 10.28
N THR A 109 -0.82 7.86 11.40
CA THR A 109 -0.75 6.54 12.02
C THR A 109 -1.22 5.45 11.07
N LEU A 110 -2.38 5.65 10.41
CA LEU A 110 -2.92 4.67 9.47
C LEU A 110 -2.06 4.49 8.21
N SER A 111 -1.39 5.56 7.75
CA SER A 111 -0.49 5.49 6.58
C SER A 111 0.67 4.50 6.77
N ARG A 112 1.11 4.31 8.03
CA ARG A 112 2.31 3.52 8.34
C ARG A 112 2.20 2.06 7.91
N GLY A 113 0.99 1.50 7.89
CA GLY A 113 0.78 0.11 7.45
C GLY A 113 1.25 -0.14 6.01
N GLU A 114 0.95 0.80 5.11
CA GLU A 114 1.35 0.70 3.70
C GLU A 114 2.78 1.15 3.48
N TYR A 115 3.23 2.17 4.22
CA TYR A 115 4.62 2.60 4.24
C TYR A 115 5.56 1.43 4.57
N ILE A 116 5.30 0.72 5.67
CA ILE A 116 6.09 -0.45 6.08
C ILE A 116 6.08 -1.53 4.99
N SER A 117 4.90 -1.83 4.44
CA SER A 117 4.76 -2.85 3.39
C SER A 117 5.56 -2.49 2.14
N ALA A 118 5.54 -1.22 1.72
CA ALA A 118 6.28 -0.72 0.57
C ALA A 118 7.80 -0.73 0.79
N VAL A 119 8.28 -0.32 1.97
CA VAL A 119 9.71 -0.39 2.31
C VAL A 119 10.20 -1.84 2.25
N ILE A 120 9.49 -2.77 2.89
CA ILE A 120 9.87 -4.19 2.86
C ILE A 120 9.85 -4.72 1.44
N MET A 121 8.78 -4.46 0.67
CA MET A 121 8.65 -4.96 -0.70
C MET A 121 9.72 -4.38 -1.63
N SER A 122 10.10 -3.11 -1.46
CA SER A 122 11.19 -2.48 -2.22
C SER A 122 12.50 -3.26 -2.05
N LYS A 123 12.83 -3.66 -0.82
CA LYS A 123 14.02 -4.45 -0.50
C LYS A 123 13.92 -5.88 -1.02
N VAL A 124 12.75 -6.52 -0.96
CA VAL A 124 12.51 -7.87 -1.53
C VAL A 124 12.72 -7.88 -3.05
N LEU A 125 12.28 -6.81 -3.73
CA LEU A 125 12.43 -6.68 -5.18
C LEU A 125 13.81 -6.18 -5.60
N GLY A 126 14.50 -5.43 -4.74
CA GLY A 126 15.64 -4.60 -5.12
C GLY A 126 15.22 -3.38 -5.95
N TYR A 127 14.01 -2.87 -5.72
CA TYR A 127 13.45 -1.71 -6.42
C TYR A 127 13.59 -0.45 -5.58
N ASN A 128 13.49 0.73 -6.22
CA ASN A 128 13.48 1.99 -5.48
C ASN A 128 12.23 2.08 -4.59
N PHE A 129 12.38 2.63 -3.38
CA PHE A 129 11.24 3.04 -2.58
C PHE A 129 10.94 4.51 -2.88
N VAL A 130 9.67 4.82 -3.17
CA VAL A 130 9.21 6.21 -3.35
C VAL A 130 7.97 6.42 -2.48
N ASP A 131 8.05 7.36 -1.54
CA ASP A 131 6.93 7.66 -0.66
C ASP A 131 5.84 8.42 -1.44
N SER A 132 4.59 7.97 -1.35
CA SER A 132 3.44 8.67 -1.94
C SER A 132 3.27 10.08 -1.39
N ALA A 133 3.79 10.37 -0.19
CA ALA A 133 3.82 11.71 0.37
C ALA A 133 4.69 12.68 -0.44
N ASP A 134 5.56 12.22 -1.33
CA ASP A 134 6.37 13.09 -2.18
C ASP A 134 5.62 13.48 -3.46
N MET A 135 4.71 12.61 -3.93
CA MET A 135 3.97 12.82 -5.17
C MET A 135 2.51 13.28 -4.98
N ILE A 136 1.75 12.61 -4.10
CA ILE A 136 0.31 12.77 -4.00
C ILE A 136 -0.05 13.99 -3.15
N ARG A 137 -0.91 14.86 -3.68
CA ARG A 137 -1.41 16.04 -2.97
C ARG A 137 -2.92 16.12 -2.93
N PHE A 138 -3.44 16.56 -1.79
CA PHE A 138 -4.84 16.90 -1.59
C PHE A 138 -5.02 18.41 -1.60
N ALA A 139 -6.13 18.87 -2.18
CA ALA A 139 -6.58 20.26 -2.14
C ALA A 139 -7.25 20.58 -0.80
N SER A 140 -7.52 21.85 -0.54
CA SER A 140 -8.14 22.33 0.72
C SER A 140 -9.53 21.77 1.01
N ASN A 141 -10.26 21.33 -0.03
CA ASN A 141 -11.54 20.65 0.10
C ASN A 141 -11.40 19.14 0.42
N GLY A 142 -10.18 18.63 0.61
CA GLY A 142 -9.89 17.22 0.88
C GLY A 142 -9.89 16.31 -0.34
N ASN A 143 -10.19 16.83 -1.53
CA ASN A 143 -10.12 16.05 -2.77
C ASN A 143 -8.69 15.98 -3.30
N LEU A 144 -8.40 15.00 -4.14
CA LEU A 144 -7.12 14.91 -4.84
C LEU A 144 -6.88 16.15 -5.70
N ASN A 145 -5.71 16.78 -5.56
CA ASN A 145 -5.22 17.75 -6.53
C ASN A 145 -4.61 16.99 -7.72
N ALA A 146 -5.46 16.64 -8.68
CA ALA A 146 -5.11 15.70 -9.74
C ALA A 146 -4.03 16.21 -10.70
N GLU A 147 -4.06 17.50 -11.07
CA GLU A 147 -3.09 18.09 -11.99
C GLU A 147 -1.70 18.14 -11.35
N TYR A 148 -1.59 18.74 -10.16
CA TYR A 148 -0.33 18.80 -9.42
C TYR A 148 0.23 17.40 -9.15
N THR A 149 -0.62 16.47 -8.72
CA THR A 149 -0.18 15.09 -8.44
C THR A 149 0.34 14.42 -9.71
N ASN A 150 -0.33 14.60 -10.85
CA ASN A 150 0.13 14.02 -12.12
C ASN A 150 1.50 14.55 -12.54
N ASP A 151 1.74 15.85 -12.37
CA ASP A 151 3.03 16.46 -12.69
C ASP A 151 4.13 15.94 -11.76
N MET A 152 3.86 15.86 -10.46
CA MET A 152 4.83 15.30 -9.50
C MET A 152 5.13 13.83 -9.76
N VAL A 153 4.13 13.00 -10.06
CA VAL A 153 4.35 11.59 -10.43
C VAL A 153 5.25 11.51 -11.67
N SER A 154 5.00 12.36 -12.65
CA SER A 154 5.81 12.40 -13.87
C SER A 154 7.27 12.76 -13.56
N ILE A 155 7.50 13.76 -12.69
CA ILE A 155 8.82 14.23 -12.29
C ILE A 155 9.57 13.20 -11.43
N GLU A 156 8.96 12.75 -10.33
CA GLU A 156 9.60 11.88 -9.35
C GLU A 156 9.95 10.49 -9.92
N LEU A 157 9.18 10.02 -10.91
CA LEU A 157 9.37 8.69 -11.51
C LEU A 157 10.07 8.70 -12.87
N GLU A 158 10.35 9.87 -13.47
CA GLU A 158 10.87 10.00 -14.85
C GLU A 158 12.14 9.16 -15.09
N ASN A 159 13.07 9.21 -14.12
CA ASN A 159 14.39 8.59 -14.24
C ASN A 159 14.51 7.26 -13.50
N LEU A 160 13.41 6.71 -12.98
CA LEU A 160 13.41 5.46 -12.26
C LEU A 160 13.06 4.30 -13.19
N GLU A 161 13.92 3.28 -13.22
CA GLU A 161 13.61 2.04 -13.92
C GLU A 161 12.43 1.32 -13.25
N ASN A 162 12.35 1.37 -11.92
CA ASN A 162 11.30 0.72 -11.15
C ASN A 162 11.15 1.39 -9.78
N ALA A 163 9.95 1.25 -9.20
CA ALA A 163 9.70 1.71 -7.83
C ALA A 163 8.57 0.94 -7.14
N VAL A 164 8.63 0.89 -5.82
CA VAL A 164 7.55 0.47 -4.93
C VAL A 164 7.00 1.69 -4.19
N ILE A 165 5.68 1.83 -4.20
CA ILE A 165 4.95 3.03 -3.79
C ILE A 165 3.83 2.63 -2.81
N PRO A 166 3.74 3.26 -1.62
CA PRO A 166 2.61 3.07 -0.70
C PRO A 166 1.28 3.54 -1.31
N GLY A 167 0.16 2.85 -1.11
CA GLY A 167 -1.09 3.14 -1.82
C GLY A 167 -2.08 4.13 -1.19
N PHE A 168 -2.05 4.42 0.11
CA PHE A 168 -3.24 4.93 0.81
C PHE A 168 -3.23 6.42 1.16
N TYR A 169 -2.12 7.12 0.92
CA TYR A 169 -1.95 8.47 1.45
C TYR A 169 -1.09 9.37 0.56
N GLY A 170 -1.10 10.65 0.90
CA GLY A 170 -0.29 11.72 0.32
C GLY A 170 -0.13 12.85 1.34
N LYS A 171 0.07 14.09 0.86
CA LYS A 171 0.12 15.30 1.72
C LYS A 171 -1.06 16.23 1.46
N ASP A 172 -1.57 16.86 2.51
CA ASP A 172 -2.51 17.98 2.40
C ASP A 172 -1.80 19.30 2.06
N VAL A 173 -2.57 20.39 2.00
CA VAL A 173 -2.06 21.75 1.71
C VAL A 173 -1.13 22.31 2.79
N TYR A 174 -1.09 21.70 3.98
CA TYR A 174 -0.20 22.06 5.08
C TYR A 174 1.04 21.16 5.14
N GLY A 175 1.21 20.25 4.18
CA GLY A 175 2.30 19.30 4.14
C GLY A 175 2.16 18.13 5.12
N LYS A 176 0.99 17.98 5.77
CA LYS A 176 0.72 16.87 6.68
C LYS A 176 0.22 15.64 5.92
N ILE A 177 0.53 14.46 6.45
CA ILE A 177 0.03 13.21 5.87
C ILE A 177 -1.49 13.21 5.89
N LYS A 178 -2.07 12.86 4.75
CA LYS A 178 -3.51 12.74 4.55
C LYS A 178 -3.85 11.44 3.85
N THR A 179 -4.79 10.67 4.38
CA THR A 179 -5.25 9.42 3.76
C THR A 179 -6.41 9.65 2.81
N PHE A 180 -6.56 8.78 1.81
CA PHE A 180 -7.74 8.79 0.94
C PHE A 180 -9.00 8.42 1.73
N SER A 181 -10.09 9.15 1.50
CA SER A 181 -11.38 8.87 2.16
C SER A 181 -12.07 7.61 1.63
N ARG A 182 -11.75 7.19 0.39
CA ARG A 182 -12.29 5.99 -0.30
C ARG A 182 -11.27 5.47 -1.32
N GLY A 183 -11.41 4.22 -1.76
CA GLY A 183 -10.66 3.62 -2.88
C GLY A 183 -9.17 3.34 -2.63
N GLY A 184 -8.58 3.95 -1.60
CA GLY A 184 -7.25 3.65 -1.08
C GLY A 184 -6.18 3.35 -2.13
N SER A 185 -5.46 2.24 -1.95
CA SER A 185 -4.38 1.81 -2.85
C SER A 185 -4.77 1.62 -4.33
N ASP A 186 -6.05 1.33 -4.64
CA ASP A 186 -6.50 1.20 -6.03
C ASP A 186 -6.48 2.54 -6.78
N ILE A 187 -6.80 3.63 -6.07
CA ILE A 187 -6.73 4.99 -6.62
C ILE A 187 -5.27 5.34 -6.89
N THR A 188 -4.35 5.04 -5.97
CA THR A 188 -2.92 5.30 -6.19
C THR A 188 -2.39 4.53 -7.39
N GLY A 189 -2.76 3.26 -7.58
CA GLY A 189 -2.42 2.53 -8.80
C GLY A 189 -2.86 3.24 -10.08
N SER A 190 -4.07 3.81 -10.07
CA SER A 190 -4.60 4.58 -11.20
C SER A 190 -3.89 5.93 -11.40
N ILE A 191 -3.55 6.63 -10.31
CA ILE A 191 -2.80 7.88 -10.33
C ILE A 191 -1.41 7.67 -10.93
N ILE A 192 -0.70 6.64 -10.44
CA ILE A 192 0.64 6.31 -10.93
C ILE A 192 0.57 5.92 -12.40
N ALA A 193 -0.35 5.02 -12.79
CA ALA A 193 -0.55 4.62 -14.18
C ALA A 193 -0.77 5.81 -15.13
N ARG A 194 -1.58 6.80 -14.71
CA ARG A 194 -1.79 8.02 -15.48
C ARG A 194 -0.50 8.84 -15.59
N GLY A 195 0.19 9.10 -14.48
CA GLY A 195 1.38 9.97 -14.45
C GLY A 195 2.54 9.39 -15.26
N VAL A 196 2.77 8.08 -15.18
CA VAL A 196 3.82 7.40 -15.95
C VAL A 196 3.38 7.02 -17.37
N LYS A 197 2.13 7.33 -17.75
CA LYS A 197 1.52 6.96 -19.05
C LYS A 197 1.65 5.46 -19.34
N ALA A 198 1.27 4.63 -18.36
CA ALA A 198 1.33 3.19 -18.48
C ALA A 198 0.36 2.66 -19.54
N ASP A 199 0.79 1.62 -20.26
CA ASP A 199 -0.05 0.94 -21.24
C ASP A 199 -1.12 0.07 -20.57
N VAL A 200 -0.79 -0.50 -19.40
CA VAL A 200 -1.66 -1.39 -18.64
C VAL A 200 -1.53 -1.12 -17.14
N TYR A 201 -2.68 -1.04 -16.48
CA TYR A 201 -2.79 -1.12 -15.03
C TYR A 201 -3.34 -2.50 -14.63
N GLU A 202 -2.52 -3.29 -13.93
CA GLU A 202 -2.90 -4.58 -13.37
C GLU A 202 -3.29 -4.42 -11.90
N ASN A 203 -4.54 -4.74 -11.56
CA ASN A 203 -5.00 -4.80 -10.16
C ASN A 203 -5.06 -6.27 -9.70
N TRP A 204 -4.11 -6.67 -8.86
CA TRP A 204 -3.97 -8.02 -8.37
C TRP A 204 -4.77 -8.22 -7.08
N THR A 205 -5.70 -9.16 -7.14
CA THR A 205 -6.65 -9.51 -6.08
C THR A 205 -6.73 -11.04 -5.90
N ASP A 206 -7.45 -11.50 -4.87
CA ASP A 206 -7.66 -12.92 -4.54
C ASP A 206 -8.81 -13.58 -5.31
N VAL A 207 -9.45 -12.84 -6.22
CA VAL A 207 -10.50 -13.34 -7.12
C VAL A 207 -10.08 -13.27 -8.59
N SER A 208 -10.46 -14.27 -9.38
CA SER A 208 -10.14 -14.35 -10.81
C SER A 208 -11.12 -13.53 -11.65
N GLY A 209 -10.95 -12.20 -11.62
CA GLY A 209 -11.76 -11.26 -12.38
C GLY A 209 -13.22 -11.22 -11.93
N PHE A 210 -14.11 -10.86 -12.86
CA PHE A 210 -15.53 -10.73 -12.60
C PHE A 210 -16.31 -11.96 -13.08
N LEU A 211 -17.43 -12.22 -12.41
CA LEU A 211 -18.40 -13.24 -12.78
C LEU A 211 -19.71 -12.54 -13.14
N ALA A 212 -20.43 -13.07 -14.14
CA ALA A 212 -21.68 -12.50 -14.65
C ALA A 212 -22.79 -12.42 -13.59
N CYS A 213 -22.70 -13.23 -12.54
CA CYS A 213 -23.59 -13.20 -11.39
C CYS A 213 -22.91 -13.79 -10.14
N ASP A 214 -23.54 -13.62 -8.98
CA ASP A 214 -23.02 -14.08 -7.69
C ASP A 214 -22.92 -15.62 -7.67
N PRO A 215 -21.70 -16.20 -7.53
CA PRO A 215 -21.51 -17.64 -7.51
C PRO A 215 -22.15 -18.35 -6.30
N ARG A 216 -22.58 -17.59 -5.28
CA ARG A 216 -23.31 -18.11 -4.12
C ARG A 216 -24.79 -18.35 -4.42
N ILE A 217 -25.31 -17.74 -5.49
CA ILE A 217 -26.71 -17.82 -5.92
C ILE A 217 -26.84 -18.67 -7.18
N VAL A 218 -25.93 -18.47 -8.14
CA VAL A 218 -25.91 -19.20 -9.41
C VAL A 218 -24.66 -20.06 -9.45
N ASN A 219 -24.84 -21.36 -9.64
CA ASN A 219 -23.72 -22.29 -9.77
C ASN A 219 -22.99 -22.07 -11.12
N ASN A 220 -21.66 -22.01 -11.09
CA ASN A 220 -20.77 -21.86 -12.25
C ASN A 220 -21.11 -20.66 -13.16
N PRO A 221 -21.15 -19.43 -12.62
CA PRO A 221 -21.40 -18.25 -13.44
C PRO A 221 -20.25 -18.02 -14.43
N VAL A 222 -20.57 -17.52 -15.62
CA VAL A 222 -19.58 -17.24 -16.67
C VAL A 222 -18.68 -16.09 -16.23
N SER A 223 -17.37 -16.21 -16.51
CA SER A 223 -16.42 -15.13 -16.26
C SER A 223 -16.55 -14.03 -17.32
N ILE A 224 -16.48 -12.78 -16.87
CA ILE A 224 -16.48 -11.62 -17.75
C ILE A 224 -15.03 -11.26 -18.09
N SER A 225 -14.67 -11.40 -19.37
CA SER A 225 -13.32 -11.13 -19.85
C SER A 225 -13.07 -9.66 -20.20
N GLN A 226 -14.13 -8.90 -20.53
CA GLN A 226 -14.06 -7.49 -20.93
C GLN A 226 -15.27 -6.73 -20.41
N LEU A 227 -15.03 -5.54 -19.87
CA LEU A 227 -16.02 -4.57 -19.43
C LEU A 227 -15.56 -3.19 -19.85
N THR A 228 -16.51 -2.34 -20.24
CA THR A 228 -16.27 -0.90 -20.37
C THR A 228 -16.32 -0.24 -18.99
N TYR A 229 -15.77 0.96 -18.84
CA TYR A 229 -15.86 1.71 -17.56
C TYR A 229 -17.29 2.10 -17.16
N ALA A 230 -18.24 2.10 -18.10
CA ALA A 230 -19.63 2.49 -17.85
C ALA A 230 -20.51 1.32 -17.39
N GLU A 231 -20.10 0.08 -17.68
CA GLU A 231 -20.73 -1.15 -17.21
C GLU A 231 -20.29 -1.48 -15.77
#